data_AF-A0A945QH48-F1
#
_entry.id   AF-A0A945QH48-F1
#
_cell.length_a   1.000
_cell.length_b   1.000
_cell.length_c   1.000
_cell.angle_alpha   90.00
_cell.angle_beta   90.00
_cell.angle_gamma   90.00
#
_symmetry.space_group_name_H-M   'P 1'
#
loop_
_entity.id
_entity.type
_entity.pdbx_description
1 polymer ?
#
loop_
_entity_poly.entity_id
_entity_poly.type
_entity_poly.pdbx_seq_one_letter_code
_entity_poly.pdbx_strand_id
1 'polypeptide(L)'
;MRGVLGMAPPPVPLSSAIVKGWVLLWLGPDEWLIACPAGEEKALFAELGAALEPVHAALVDLTDAQTIIRISGPRARNLIAKGCTLDLHPRSFGAGQVTRSTLAHAQITLFQTASDDEAGGPAFDLYVGRSFAQHLWLWLEDAAREYLGPSG
;
A
#
# COMPACT_ATOMS: atom_id res chain seq x y z
N MET A 1 5.32 -19.75 7.34
CA MET A 1 5.41 -18.26 7.20
C MET A 1 6.53 -17.60 8.02
N ARG A 2 6.55 -17.68 9.37
CA ARG A 2 7.56 -16.98 10.21
C ARG A 2 9.03 -17.28 9.85
N GLY A 3 9.35 -18.51 9.45
CA GLY A 3 10.71 -18.89 9.05
C GLY A 3 11.20 -18.17 7.77
N VAL A 4 10.32 -17.95 6.81
CA VAL A 4 10.64 -17.28 5.53
C VAL A 4 10.72 -15.76 5.72
N LEU A 5 9.68 -15.21 6.33
CA LEU A 5 9.56 -13.78 6.60
C LEU A 5 10.56 -13.28 7.65
N GLY A 6 11.13 -14.18 8.46
CA GLY A 6 11.97 -13.81 9.62
C GLY A 6 11.17 -13.24 10.80
N MET A 7 9.87 -12.99 10.63
CA MET A 7 8.95 -12.53 11.66
C MET A 7 7.53 -13.07 11.45
N ALA A 8 6.71 -13.01 12.49
CA ALA A 8 5.29 -13.24 12.32
C ALA A 8 4.67 -12.07 11.54
N PRO A 9 3.69 -12.31 10.65
CA PRO A 9 2.91 -11.23 10.06
C PRO A 9 2.30 -10.33 11.15
N PRO A 10 2.13 -9.03 10.89
CA PRO A 10 1.56 -8.11 11.86
C PRO A 10 0.14 -8.58 12.23
N PRO A 11 -0.17 -8.82 13.52
CA PRO A 11 -1.48 -9.36 13.92
C PRO A 11 -2.51 -8.28 14.25
N VAL A 12 -2.08 -7.01 14.31
CA VAL A 12 -2.93 -5.90 14.75
C VAL A 12 -3.63 -5.28 13.55
N PRO A 13 -4.94 -4.99 13.63
CA PRO A 13 -5.63 -4.23 12.61
C PRO A 13 -4.91 -2.93 12.25
N LEU A 14 -4.99 -2.56 10.99
CA LEU A 14 -4.41 -1.32 10.46
C LEU A 14 -2.88 -1.19 10.61
N SER A 15 -2.16 -2.30 10.68
CA SER A 15 -0.70 -2.28 10.86
C SER A 15 0.04 -2.96 9.72
N SER A 16 1.33 -2.63 9.60
CA SER A 16 2.24 -3.22 8.64
C SER A 16 3.55 -3.62 9.31
N ALA A 17 4.35 -4.39 8.60
CA ALA A 17 5.72 -4.68 8.97
C ALA A 17 6.64 -4.58 7.74
N ILE A 18 7.88 -4.15 7.96
CA ILE A 18 8.91 -4.13 6.91
C ILE A 18 10.03 -5.09 7.32
N VAL A 19 10.37 -6.02 6.43
CA VAL A 19 11.43 -7.00 6.67
C VAL A 19 12.12 -7.35 5.36
N LYS A 20 13.46 -7.29 5.32
CA LYS A 20 14.25 -7.56 4.11
C LYS A 20 13.82 -6.72 2.87
N GLY A 21 13.28 -5.52 3.08
CA GLY A 21 12.73 -4.69 2.00
C GLY A 21 11.32 -5.10 1.55
N TRP A 22 10.77 -6.19 2.08
CA TRP A 22 9.38 -6.58 1.88
C TRP A 22 8.47 -5.81 2.81
N VAL A 23 7.29 -5.47 2.32
CA VAL A 23 6.24 -4.80 3.08
C VAL A 23 5.10 -5.80 3.27
N LEU A 24 4.74 -6.05 4.52
CA LEU A 24 3.63 -6.90 4.92
C LEU A 24 2.50 -6.03 5.41
N LEU A 25 1.36 -6.09 4.75
CA LEU A 25 0.21 -5.25 4.99
C LEU A 25 -0.93 -6.09 5.56
N TRP A 26 -1.41 -5.73 6.75
CA TRP A 26 -2.59 -6.36 7.33
C TRP A 26 -3.84 -5.95 6.54
N LEU A 27 -4.61 -6.93 6.06
CA LEU A 27 -5.90 -6.70 5.38
C LEU A 27 -7.07 -7.24 6.21
N GLY A 28 -6.84 -8.28 7.00
CA GLY A 28 -7.85 -8.93 7.84
C GLY A 28 -7.20 -9.87 8.86
N PRO A 29 -7.99 -10.46 9.78
CA PRO A 29 -7.48 -11.35 10.83
C PRO A 29 -6.61 -12.52 10.32
N ASP A 30 -6.87 -12.96 9.09
CA ASP A 30 -6.21 -14.07 8.39
C ASP A 30 -5.77 -13.70 6.97
N GLU A 31 -5.73 -12.40 6.64
CA GLU A 31 -5.47 -11.89 5.29
C GLU A 31 -4.33 -10.85 5.32
N TRP A 32 -3.28 -11.10 4.54
CA TRP A 32 -2.15 -10.17 4.37
C TRP A 32 -1.79 -10.01 2.90
N LEU A 33 -1.37 -8.80 2.53
CA LEU A 33 -0.72 -8.52 1.26
C LEU A 33 0.78 -8.35 1.49
N ILE A 34 1.59 -8.98 0.66
CA ILE A 34 3.05 -8.86 0.72
C ILE A 34 3.51 -8.22 -0.58
N ALA A 35 4.24 -7.11 -0.46
CA ALA A 35 4.94 -6.48 -1.57
C ALA A 35 6.45 -6.66 -1.36
N CYS A 36 7.18 -6.91 -2.44
CA CYS A 36 8.63 -7.08 -2.42
C CYS A 36 9.28 -6.28 -3.57
N PRO A 37 10.61 -6.05 -3.52
CA PRO A 37 11.34 -5.46 -4.62
C PRO A 37 11.14 -6.24 -5.94
N ALA A 38 11.19 -5.50 -7.05
CA ALA A 38 11.04 -6.08 -8.37
C ALA A 38 12.09 -7.17 -8.63
N GLY A 39 11.64 -8.34 -9.10
CA GLY A 39 12.49 -9.50 -9.40
C GLY A 39 12.63 -10.51 -8.26
N GLU A 40 12.16 -10.19 -7.04
CA GLU A 40 12.16 -11.12 -5.91
C GLU A 40 10.88 -11.97 -5.80
N GLU A 41 9.84 -11.66 -6.59
CA GLU A 41 8.48 -12.18 -6.43
C GLU A 41 8.44 -13.70 -6.56
N LYS A 42 9.13 -14.25 -7.56
CA LYS A 42 9.16 -15.70 -7.82
C LYS A 42 9.83 -16.47 -6.69
N ALA A 43 10.95 -15.97 -6.19
CA ALA A 43 11.69 -16.61 -5.10
C ALA A 43 10.86 -16.55 -3.81
N LEU A 44 10.32 -15.37 -3.50
CA LEU A 44 9.44 -15.17 -2.34
C LEU A 44 8.21 -16.09 -2.39
N PHE A 45 7.54 -16.20 -3.54
CA PHE A 45 6.37 -17.06 -3.71
C PHE A 45 6.70 -18.53 -3.48
N ALA A 46 7.83 -19.00 -4.05
CA ALA A 46 8.28 -20.38 -3.86
C ALA A 46 8.62 -20.69 -2.40
N GLU A 47 9.37 -19.82 -1.72
CA GLU A 47 9.72 -19.98 -0.31
C GLU A 47 8.48 -19.97 0.60
N LEU A 48 7.56 -19.03 0.39
CA LEU A 48 6.31 -18.97 1.14
C LEU A 48 5.44 -20.19 0.87
N GLY A 49 5.33 -20.64 -0.38
CA GLY A 49 4.57 -21.83 -0.75
C GLY A 49 5.06 -23.07 -0.01
N ALA A 50 6.37 -23.33 -0.02
CA ALA A 50 6.96 -24.44 0.73
C ALA A 50 6.71 -24.32 2.25
N ALA A 51 6.82 -23.11 2.81
CA ALA A 51 6.61 -22.87 4.24
C ALA A 51 5.14 -22.83 4.67
N LEU A 52 4.19 -22.87 3.74
CA LEU A 52 2.75 -22.91 3.97
C LEU A 52 2.13 -24.27 3.65
N GLU A 53 2.84 -25.17 2.97
CA GLU A 53 2.39 -26.55 2.65
C GLU A 53 1.77 -27.31 3.84
N PRO A 54 2.34 -27.30 5.07
CA PRO A 54 1.74 -28.02 6.20
C PRO A 54 0.55 -27.29 6.86
N VAL A 55 0.13 -26.13 6.35
CA VAL A 55 -0.91 -25.27 6.95
C VAL A 55 -2.06 -25.09 5.97
N HIS A 56 -3.28 -25.01 6.49
CA HIS A 56 -4.43 -24.61 5.66
C HIS A 56 -4.34 -23.12 5.32
N ALA A 57 -3.80 -22.82 4.14
CA ALA A 57 -3.57 -21.45 3.68
C ALA A 57 -3.77 -21.34 2.17
N ALA A 58 -4.08 -20.12 1.71
CA ALA A 58 -4.06 -19.75 0.30
C ALA A 58 -2.90 -18.78 0.05
N LEU A 59 -2.14 -19.03 -1.01
CA LEU A 59 -1.10 -18.12 -1.49
C LEU A 59 -1.40 -17.79 -2.95
N VAL A 60 -1.60 -16.51 -3.24
CA VAL A 60 -2.01 -16.02 -4.56
C VAL A 60 -1.03 -14.99 -5.05
N ASP A 61 -0.50 -15.19 -6.25
CA ASP A 61 0.35 -14.19 -6.91
C ASP A 61 -0.53 -13.10 -7.52
N LEU A 62 -0.35 -11.87 -7.03
CA LEU A 62 -1.07 -10.68 -7.48
C LEU A 62 -0.16 -9.69 -8.21
N THR A 63 1.08 -10.07 -8.53
CA THR A 63 2.09 -9.20 -9.16
C THR A 63 1.55 -8.57 -10.44
N ASP A 64 0.85 -9.36 -11.25
CA ASP A 64 0.19 -8.86 -12.44
C ASP A 64 -1.18 -8.21 -12.15
N ALA A 65 -1.87 -8.57 -11.09
CA ALA A 65 -3.22 -8.05 -10.86
C ALA A 65 -3.23 -6.60 -10.34
N GLN A 66 -2.13 -6.12 -9.77
CA GLN A 66 -2.07 -4.87 -9.02
C GLN A 66 -1.11 -3.85 -9.65
N THR A 67 -1.33 -2.58 -9.32
CA THR A 67 -0.43 -1.46 -9.61
C THR A 67 -0.27 -0.65 -8.34
N ILE A 68 0.96 -0.18 -8.06
CA ILE A 68 1.26 0.66 -6.92
C ILE A 68 1.51 2.08 -7.42
N ILE A 69 0.71 3.03 -6.95
CA ILE A 69 0.91 4.46 -7.20
C ILE A 69 1.36 5.11 -5.90
N ARG A 70 2.55 5.74 -5.92
CA ARG A 70 3.05 6.50 -4.77
C ARG A 70 2.63 7.96 -4.86
N ILE A 71 2.13 8.49 -3.75
CA ILE A 71 1.85 9.92 -3.56
C ILE A 71 2.68 10.40 -2.37
N SER A 72 3.47 11.45 -2.56
CA SER A 72 4.31 12.02 -1.51
C SER A 72 4.27 13.55 -1.47
N GLY A 73 4.76 14.09 -0.36
CA GLY A 73 4.95 15.52 -0.15
C GLY A 73 3.88 16.19 0.73
N PRO A 74 4.04 17.50 1.01
CA PRO A 74 3.26 18.21 2.03
C PRO A 74 1.75 18.23 1.79
N ARG A 75 1.33 18.04 0.53
CA ARG A 75 -0.08 18.07 0.10
C ARG A 75 -0.68 16.68 -0.11
N ALA A 76 0.07 15.59 0.08
CA ALA A 76 -0.39 14.22 -0.19
C ALA A 76 -1.71 13.87 0.52
N ARG A 77 -1.81 14.19 1.82
CA ARG A 77 -3.06 13.98 2.59
C ARG A 77 -4.25 14.75 2.00
N ASN A 78 -4.03 16.02 1.62
CA ASN A 78 -5.07 16.85 1.05
C ASN A 78 -5.54 16.31 -0.31
N LEU A 79 -4.61 15.85 -1.15
CA LEU A 79 -4.90 15.23 -2.43
C LEU A 79 -5.76 13.97 -2.27
N ILE A 80 -5.35 13.05 -1.39
CA ILE A 80 -6.10 11.80 -1.16
C ILE A 80 -7.49 12.10 -0.56
N ALA A 81 -7.59 13.08 0.35
CA ALA A 81 -8.85 13.48 0.98
C ALA A 81 -9.91 14.02 -0.01
N LYS A 82 -9.51 14.46 -1.22
CA LYS A 82 -10.46 14.90 -2.25
C LYS A 82 -11.38 13.79 -2.76
N GLY A 83 -10.95 12.52 -2.65
CA GLY A 83 -11.71 11.39 -3.18
C GLY A 83 -11.83 10.21 -2.22
N CYS A 84 -11.31 10.34 -0.99
CA CYS A 84 -11.39 9.34 0.06
C CYS A 84 -12.09 9.92 1.29
N THR A 85 -13.01 9.15 1.88
CA THR A 85 -13.77 9.55 3.07
C THR A 85 -13.06 9.25 4.39
N LEU A 86 -11.88 8.60 4.34
CA LEU A 86 -11.11 8.23 5.51
C LEU A 86 -10.57 9.47 6.22
N ASP A 87 -10.56 9.47 7.55
CA ASP A 87 -9.83 10.47 8.33
C ASP A 87 -8.32 10.24 8.20
N LEU A 88 -7.67 11.06 7.37
CA LEU A 88 -6.23 11.04 7.14
C LEU A 88 -5.47 11.98 8.08
N HIS A 89 -6.05 12.44 9.18
CA HIS A 89 -5.29 13.21 10.16
C HIS A 89 -4.13 12.36 10.74
N PRO A 90 -2.92 12.91 10.96
CA PRO A 90 -1.78 12.15 11.50
C PRO A 90 -2.01 11.45 12.86
N ARG A 91 -3.06 11.85 13.58
CA ARG A 91 -3.48 11.23 14.85
C ARG A 91 -4.34 9.97 14.65
N SER A 92 -4.96 9.85 13.48
CA SER A 92 -5.90 8.78 13.11
C SER A 92 -5.28 7.80 12.12
N PHE A 93 -4.48 8.31 11.17
CA PHE A 93 -3.79 7.55 10.13
C PHE A 93 -2.34 8.06 9.95
N GLY A 94 -1.39 7.33 10.53
CA GLY A 94 0.04 7.62 10.58
C GLY A 94 0.91 6.59 9.84
N ALA A 95 2.23 6.83 9.81
CA ALA A 95 3.16 5.95 9.13
C ALA A 95 3.10 4.51 9.67
N GLY A 96 3.23 3.54 8.77
CA GLY A 96 3.09 2.13 9.10
C GLY A 96 1.63 1.65 9.11
N GLN A 97 0.65 2.54 9.03
CA GLN A 97 -0.76 2.13 8.97
C GLN A 97 -1.20 1.83 7.54
N VAL A 98 -2.05 0.81 7.42
CA VAL A 98 -2.64 0.36 6.16
C VAL A 98 -4.12 0.11 6.33
N THR A 99 -4.91 0.43 5.31
CA THR A 99 -6.33 0.08 5.27
C THR A 99 -6.83 -0.12 3.85
N ARG A 100 -7.97 -0.80 3.71
CA ARG A 100 -8.74 -0.77 2.46
C ARG A 100 -9.70 0.40 2.49
N SER A 101 -9.85 1.07 1.35
CA SER A 101 -10.80 2.18 1.18
C SER A 101 -11.18 2.32 -0.30
N THR A 102 -11.97 3.34 -0.59
CA THR A 102 -12.27 3.77 -1.96
C THR A 102 -11.65 5.14 -2.18
N LEU A 103 -11.04 5.34 -3.35
CA LEU A 103 -10.54 6.64 -3.81
C LEU A 103 -11.05 6.86 -5.24
N ALA A 104 -11.78 7.96 -5.47
CA ALA A 104 -12.33 8.26 -6.79
C ALA A 104 -13.13 7.10 -7.41
N HIS A 105 -13.94 6.43 -6.59
CA HIS A 105 -14.73 5.23 -6.92
C HIS A 105 -13.91 3.96 -7.26
N ALA A 106 -12.58 3.98 -7.13
CA ALA A 106 -11.74 2.79 -7.22
C ALA A 106 -11.42 2.22 -5.84
N GLN A 107 -11.51 0.89 -5.69
CA GLN A 107 -11.05 0.22 -4.47
C GLN A 107 -9.52 0.28 -4.40
N ILE A 108 -8.99 0.65 -3.24
CA ILE A 108 -7.56 0.74 -2.98
C ILE A 108 -7.18 0.10 -1.64
N THR A 109 -5.96 -0.42 -1.56
CA THR A 109 -5.25 -0.52 -0.28
C THR A 109 -4.39 0.71 -0.14
N LEU A 110 -4.63 1.50 0.90
CA LEU A 110 -3.90 2.71 1.25
C LEU A 110 -2.89 2.38 2.35
N PHE A 111 -1.61 2.56 2.09
CA PHE A 111 -0.54 2.35 3.05
C PHE A 111 0.27 3.64 3.23
N GLN A 112 0.38 4.17 4.44
CA GLN A 112 1.28 5.30 4.69
C GLN A 112 2.70 4.79 4.94
N THR A 113 3.59 5.00 3.96
CA THR A 113 4.96 4.50 3.97
C THR A 113 5.87 5.31 4.90
N ALA A 114 5.64 6.63 4.98
CA ALA A 114 6.44 7.55 5.79
C ALA A 114 5.61 8.71 6.33
N SER A 115 5.99 9.26 7.49
CA SER A 115 5.43 10.51 8.02
C SER A 115 6.06 11.73 7.38
N ASP A 116 7.31 11.61 6.97
CA ASP A 116 8.10 12.61 6.27
C ASP A 116 9.11 11.87 5.39
N ASP A 117 9.10 12.13 4.09
CA ASP A 117 10.03 11.56 3.10
C ASP A 117 10.88 12.66 2.43
N GLU A 118 11.64 12.31 1.40
CA GLU A 118 12.50 13.27 0.69
C GLU A 118 11.73 14.41 0.02
N ALA A 119 10.41 14.26 -0.21
CA ALA A 119 9.55 15.32 -0.72
C ALA A 119 9.05 16.27 0.39
N GLY A 120 9.47 16.09 1.64
CA GLY A 120 9.18 16.98 2.78
C GLY A 120 7.75 16.83 3.31
N GLY A 121 7.16 15.65 3.19
CA GLY A 121 5.86 15.36 3.77
C GLY A 121 5.54 13.86 3.80
N PRO A 122 4.31 13.49 4.17
CA PRO A 122 3.94 12.08 4.27
C PRO A 122 3.91 11.43 2.88
N ALA A 123 4.25 10.15 2.86
CA ALA A 123 4.21 9.32 1.66
C ALA A 123 3.21 8.17 1.80
N PHE A 124 2.53 7.86 0.71
CA PHE A 124 1.49 6.85 0.64
C PHE A 124 1.66 6.00 -0.60
N ASP A 125 1.51 4.69 -0.44
CA ASP A 125 1.35 3.75 -1.54
C ASP A 125 -0.13 3.39 -1.69
N LEU A 126 -0.63 3.52 -2.90
CA LEU A 126 -1.97 3.12 -3.31
C LEU A 126 -1.87 1.84 -4.15
N TYR A 127 -2.28 0.72 -3.58
CA TYR A 127 -2.43 -0.52 -4.33
C TYR A 127 -3.80 -0.55 -4.96
N VAL A 128 -3.85 -0.58 -6.29
CA VAL A 128 -5.07 -0.56 -7.08
C VAL A 128 -5.04 -1.67 -8.13
N GLY A 129 -6.19 -2.29 -8.40
CA GLY A 129 -6.28 -3.25 -9.49
C GLY A 129 -5.84 -2.63 -10.82
N ARG A 130 -5.04 -3.36 -11.61
CA ARG A 130 -4.46 -2.87 -12.87
C ARG A 130 -5.49 -2.22 -13.80
N SER A 131 -6.70 -2.76 -13.89
CA SER A 131 -7.78 -2.23 -14.74
C SER A 131 -8.29 -0.85 -14.32
N PHE A 132 -8.10 -0.46 -13.06
CA PHE A 132 -8.49 0.86 -12.52
C PHE A 132 -7.31 1.82 -12.39
N ALA A 133 -6.07 1.37 -12.60
CA ALA A 133 -4.88 2.17 -12.39
C ALA A 133 -4.86 3.43 -13.26
N GLN A 134 -5.21 3.30 -14.55
CA GLN A 134 -5.26 4.44 -15.47
C GLN A 134 -6.33 5.48 -15.05
N HIS A 135 -7.51 5.01 -14.66
CA HIS A 135 -8.58 5.89 -14.16
C HIS A 135 -8.12 6.66 -12.93
N LEU A 136 -7.55 5.95 -11.95
CA LEU A 136 -7.07 6.56 -10.71
C LEU A 136 -5.93 7.56 -10.98
N TRP A 137 -5.01 7.23 -11.88
CA TRP A 137 -3.92 8.13 -12.28
C TRP A 137 -4.44 9.45 -12.86
N LEU A 138 -5.35 9.38 -13.85
CA LEU A 138 -5.92 10.57 -14.46
C LEU A 138 -6.69 11.44 -13.46
N TRP A 139 -7.43 10.81 -12.54
CA TRP A 139 -8.11 11.52 -11.47
C TRP A 139 -7.12 12.22 -10.52
N LEU A 140 -6.02 11.54 -10.16
CA LEU A 140 -4.97 12.12 -9.32
C LEU A 140 -4.28 13.30 -9.98
N GLU A 141 -3.96 13.22 -11.27
CA GLU A 141 -3.37 14.32 -12.03
C GLU A 141 -4.28 15.55 -12.03
N ASP A 142 -5.58 15.37 -12.31
CA ASP A 142 -6.56 16.45 -12.30
C ASP A 142 -6.71 17.06 -10.90
N ALA A 143 -6.89 16.22 -9.88
CA ALA A 143 -7.03 16.64 -8.49
C ALA A 143 -5.76 17.35 -7.96
N ALA A 144 -4.57 17.01 -8.48
CA ALA A 144 -3.32 17.63 -8.09
C ALA A 144 -3.11 19.03 -8.68
N ARG A 145 -3.83 19.41 -9.75
CA ARG A 145 -3.64 20.72 -10.43
C ARG A 145 -3.78 21.92 -9.51
N GLU A 146 -4.62 21.85 -8.48
CA GLU A 146 -4.78 22.93 -7.49
C GLU A 146 -3.49 23.22 -6.69
N TYR A 147 -2.58 22.24 -6.60
CA TYR A 147 -1.32 22.36 -5.86
C TYR A 147 -0.13 22.68 -6.75
N LEU A 148 -0.31 22.62 -8.07
CA LEU A 148 0.66 23.15 -9.01
C LEU A 148 0.50 24.67 -8.94
N GLY A 149 1.46 25.36 -8.33
CA GLY A 149 1.49 26.83 -8.35
C GLY A 149 1.41 27.37 -9.78
N PRO A 150 1.12 28.67 -9.98
CA PRO A 150 1.15 29.26 -11.32
C PRO A 150 2.50 28.90 -11.93
N SER A 151 2.48 28.24 -13.10
CA SER A 151 3.67 27.84 -13.82
C SER A 151 4.56 29.08 -13.95
N GLY A 152 5.70 29.07 -13.25
CA GLY A 152 6.71 30.12 -13.30
C GLY A 152 7.40 30.15 -14.65
#